data_AF-A0A2E4HLC7-F1
#
_entry.id   AF-A0A2E4HLC7-F1
#
_cell.length_a   1.000
_cell.length_b   1.000
_cell.length_c   1.000
_cell.angle_alpha   90.00
_cell.angle_beta   90.00
_cell.angle_gamma   90.00
#
_symmetry.space_group_name_H-M   'P 1'
#
loop_
_entity.id
_entity.type
_entity.pdbx_description
1 polymer ?
#
loop_
_entity_poly.entity_id
_entity_poly.type
_entity_poly.pdbx_seq_one_letter_code
_entity_poly.pdbx_strand_id
1 'polypeptide(L)'
;MDWLNKQTCYYFIDKDTKDTNEFIAFDFDDTLVDLKTKNILDNVLNTLTQLYNTGYRLVIFSNQMGISKKKTTHKEIRDIFMKFRKHINIPIHIFYSIDSDIYRKPNIGMYNLFTELYNNNNIKYYCGDAAGRKKDFSASDLYFANNSGLEFKTPEEVFYNKIPKYLADRDTPKLELYKKDIWKDGKLDNPRKLFNIYNIEKYKLCPKLDTSKKILVIIIGPPGVGKSSLSKVLSEKYNLKIINNDSYVNIKQTKIMFDKYKKEEDINGIIIDNCNSKKTTRDFWINRLNDTTWNIFYIYFQIDKSISIHLTKYRTFNGYINIPLIAIHKYYKDLEIPTEENMKIFKMPLTIMDNYNHNLRFTWN
;
A
#
# COMPACT_ATOMS: atom_id res chain seq x y z
N MET A 1 20.01 13.86 -23.56
CA MET A 1 19.53 12.70 -22.80
C MET A 1 18.19 13.10 -22.28
N ASP A 2 17.19 12.28 -22.59
CA ASP A 2 15.80 12.69 -22.43
C ASP A 2 15.20 12.00 -21.22
N TRP A 3 14.21 12.67 -20.61
CA TRP A 3 13.41 12.09 -19.54
C TRP A 3 12.46 11.06 -20.14
N LEU A 4 12.44 9.86 -19.55
CA LEU A 4 11.56 8.77 -19.92
C LEU A 4 10.52 8.52 -18.82
N ASN A 5 9.50 7.71 -19.11
CA ASN A 5 8.53 7.29 -18.11
C ASN A 5 7.99 5.88 -18.37
N LYS A 6 7.60 5.19 -17.29
CA LYS A 6 6.81 3.97 -17.28
C LYS A 6 5.62 4.22 -16.37
N GLN A 7 4.43 4.34 -16.97
CA GLN A 7 3.22 4.77 -16.26
C GLN A 7 3.46 6.08 -15.50
N THR A 8 3.31 6.06 -14.17
CA THR A 8 3.45 7.21 -13.24
C THR A 8 4.88 7.37 -12.67
N CYS A 9 5.83 6.53 -13.10
CA CYS A 9 7.24 6.69 -12.77
C CYS A 9 7.98 7.36 -13.92
N TYR A 10 8.70 8.44 -13.61
CA TYR A 10 9.54 9.18 -14.53
C TYR A 10 11.00 9.00 -14.15
N TYR A 11 11.87 8.90 -15.14
CA TYR A 11 13.26 8.63 -14.88
C TYR A 11 14.20 9.26 -15.90
N PHE A 12 15.43 9.49 -15.47
CA PHE A 12 16.55 10.01 -16.24
C PHE A 12 17.75 9.10 -16.01
N ILE A 13 18.25 8.53 -17.09
CA ILE A 13 19.45 7.70 -17.09
C ILE A 13 20.60 8.57 -17.59
N ASP A 14 21.45 9.03 -16.68
CA ASP A 14 22.67 9.76 -17.05
C ASP A 14 23.66 8.84 -17.80
N LYS A 15 24.49 9.43 -18.66
CA LYS A 15 25.58 8.71 -19.34
C LYS A 15 26.68 8.58 -18.32
N ASP A 16 26.87 7.37 -17.86
CA ASP A 16 27.94 7.02 -16.94
C ASP A 16 28.95 6.12 -17.66
N THR A 17 30.23 6.47 -17.55
CA THR A 17 31.33 5.74 -18.19
C THR A 17 32.02 4.79 -17.23
N LYS A 18 31.50 4.61 -16.00
CA LYS A 18 32.03 3.61 -15.07
C LYS A 18 31.64 2.21 -15.52
N ASP A 19 32.64 1.33 -15.55
CA ASP A 19 32.48 -0.10 -15.82
C ASP A 19 31.89 -0.89 -14.62
N THR A 20 31.69 -0.23 -13.47
CA THR A 20 31.15 -0.87 -12.28
C THR A 20 29.63 -1.00 -12.35
N ASN A 21 29.13 -2.05 -11.71
CA ASN A 21 27.71 -2.28 -11.53
C ASN A 21 27.28 -2.08 -10.06
N GLU A 22 28.09 -1.41 -9.25
CA GLU A 22 27.80 -1.16 -7.83
C GLU A 22 27.19 0.23 -7.63
N PHE A 23 25.99 0.30 -7.04
CA PHE A 23 25.24 1.54 -6.86
C PHE A 23 25.07 1.92 -5.39
N ILE A 24 25.04 3.22 -5.12
CA ILE A 24 24.47 3.79 -3.89
C ILE A 24 23.20 4.55 -4.25
N ALA A 25 22.13 4.30 -3.50
CA ALA A 25 20.84 4.91 -3.74
C ALA A 25 20.48 5.93 -2.66
N PHE A 26 19.78 7.00 -3.05
CA PHE A 26 19.42 8.11 -2.18
C PHE A 26 17.95 8.51 -2.36
N ASP A 27 17.29 8.99 -1.31
CA ASP A 27 16.22 9.97 -1.46
C ASP A 27 16.79 11.34 -1.90
N PHE A 28 15.92 12.29 -2.22
CA PHE A 28 16.32 13.62 -2.64
C PHE A 28 16.03 14.70 -1.59
N ASP A 29 14.78 14.82 -1.15
CA ASP A 29 14.31 15.95 -0.35
C ASP A 29 14.63 15.69 1.14
N ASP A 30 15.22 16.66 1.83
CA ASP A 30 15.79 16.53 3.18
C ASP A 30 16.91 15.46 3.32
N THR A 31 17.32 14.85 2.21
CA THR A 31 18.44 13.88 2.14
C THR A 31 19.64 14.46 1.40
N LEU A 32 19.45 14.94 0.17
CA LEU A 32 20.50 15.55 -0.65
C LEU A 32 20.36 17.08 -0.71
N VAL A 33 19.14 17.57 -0.64
CA VAL A 33 18.80 19.00 -0.65
C VAL A 33 17.78 19.30 0.44
N ASP A 34 17.76 20.54 0.94
CA ASP A 34 16.69 20.99 1.84
C ASP A 34 15.34 21.01 1.10
N LEU A 35 14.29 20.46 1.73
CA LEU A 35 12.97 20.30 1.12
C LEU A 35 12.36 21.62 0.61
N LYS A 36 12.61 22.75 1.26
CA LYS A 36 11.97 24.03 0.93
C LYS A 36 12.80 24.86 -0.04
N THR A 37 14.07 25.06 0.28
CA THR A 37 14.98 25.93 -0.46
C THR A 37 15.61 25.22 -1.66
N LYS A 38 15.63 23.88 -1.65
CA LYS A 38 16.33 23.04 -2.63
C LYS A 38 17.84 23.30 -2.69
N ASN A 39 18.39 23.92 -1.65
CA ASN A 39 19.84 24.07 -1.50
C ASN A 39 20.45 22.73 -1.11
N ILE A 40 21.64 22.43 -1.63
CA ILE A 40 22.38 21.22 -1.30
C ILE A 40 22.75 21.26 0.18
N LEU A 41 22.52 20.15 0.89
CA LEU A 41 22.86 20.05 2.31
C LEU A 41 24.37 19.91 2.50
N ASP A 42 24.84 20.25 3.70
CA ASP A 42 26.26 20.18 4.04
C ASP A 42 26.82 18.77 3.81
N ASN A 43 28.09 18.71 3.41
CA ASN A 43 28.85 17.49 3.12
C ASN A 43 28.32 16.60 1.98
N VAL A 44 27.14 16.88 1.40
CA VAL A 44 26.57 16.08 0.29
C VAL A 44 27.53 16.11 -0.91
N LEU A 45 27.97 17.29 -1.35
CA LEU A 45 28.85 17.42 -2.52
C LEU A 45 30.14 16.60 -2.36
N ASN A 46 30.83 16.76 -1.22
CA ASN A 46 32.08 16.05 -0.93
C ASN A 46 31.85 14.52 -0.86
N THR A 47 30.80 14.09 -0.17
CA THR A 47 30.49 12.66 0.02
C THR A 47 30.13 11.99 -1.30
N LEU A 48 29.27 12.60 -2.13
CA LEU A 48 28.92 12.04 -3.44
C LEU A 48 30.14 11.96 -4.36
N THR A 49 31.03 12.96 -4.30
CA THR A 49 32.31 12.95 -5.04
C THR A 49 33.20 11.80 -4.59
N GLN A 50 33.34 11.58 -3.29
CA GLN A 50 34.13 10.47 -2.74
C GLN A 50 33.56 9.10 -3.13
N LEU A 51 32.24 8.92 -2.99
CA LEU A 51 31.57 7.68 -3.37
C LEU A 51 31.76 7.38 -4.86
N TYR A 52 31.58 8.40 -5.72
CA TYR A 52 31.82 8.26 -7.14
C TYR A 52 33.28 7.88 -7.41
N ASN A 53 34.25 8.61 -6.86
CA ASN A 53 35.68 8.32 -7.05
C ASN A 53 36.10 6.93 -6.55
N THR A 54 35.43 6.41 -5.52
CA THR A 54 35.66 5.04 -5.00
C THR A 54 35.14 3.95 -5.96
N GLY A 55 34.32 4.31 -6.95
CA GLY A 55 33.82 3.38 -7.96
C GLY A 55 32.32 3.15 -7.94
N TYR A 56 31.57 3.79 -7.05
CA TYR A 56 30.11 3.62 -7.02
C TYR A 56 29.41 4.51 -8.05
N ARG A 57 28.31 3.99 -8.58
CA ARG A 57 27.34 4.73 -9.38
C ARG A 57 26.23 5.23 -8.46
N LEU A 58 25.58 6.34 -8.82
CA LEU A 58 24.62 7.01 -7.92
C LEU A 58 23.22 6.97 -8.53
N VAL A 59 22.21 6.71 -7.69
CA VAL A 59 20.80 6.72 -8.11
C VAL A 59 19.92 7.42 -7.07
N ILE A 60 18.93 8.19 -7.54
CA ILE A 60 17.92 8.85 -6.71
C ILE A 60 16.57 8.15 -6.91
N PHE A 61 15.87 7.90 -5.80
CA PHE A 61 14.47 7.46 -5.75
C PHE A 61 13.63 8.45 -4.95
N SER A 62 12.75 9.21 -5.61
CA SER A 62 12.02 10.32 -4.99
C SER A 62 10.49 10.25 -5.15
N ASN A 63 9.76 10.73 -4.15
CA ASN A 63 8.29 10.76 -4.11
C ASN A 63 7.75 12.16 -4.47
N GLN A 64 7.30 12.38 -5.71
CA GLN A 64 6.90 13.71 -6.24
C GLN A 64 5.38 13.84 -6.51
N MET A 65 4.57 13.48 -5.50
CA MET A 65 3.09 13.53 -5.56
C MET A 65 2.52 14.95 -5.76
N GLY A 66 3.33 16.00 -5.63
CA GLY A 66 2.93 17.37 -5.97
C GLY A 66 2.43 17.50 -7.41
N ILE A 67 2.97 16.70 -8.34
CA ILE A 67 2.61 16.75 -9.76
C ILE A 67 1.18 16.26 -10.00
N SER A 68 0.80 15.06 -9.53
CA SER A 68 -0.58 14.56 -9.68
C SER A 68 -1.60 15.43 -8.93
N LYS A 69 -1.18 16.06 -7.83
CA LYS A 69 -1.98 17.04 -7.08
C LYS A 69 -2.03 18.43 -7.71
N LYS A 70 -1.42 18.64 -8.88
CA LYS A 70 -1.35 19.92 -9.59
C LYS A 70 -0.74 21.07 -8.76
N LYS A 71 0.14 20.73 -7.80
CA LYS A 71 0.88 21.69 -6.96
C LYS A 71 2.22 22.10 -7.55
N THR A 72 2.73 21.32 -8.51
CA THR A 72 3.97 21.59 -9.26
C THR A 72 3.86 20.87 -10.61
N THR A 73 4.79 21.12 -11.51
CA THR A 73 4.83 20.53 -12.86
C THR A 73 6.03 19.61 -13.04
N HIS A 74 5.98 18.73 -14.05
CA HIS A 74 7.15 17.95 -14.46
C HIS A 74 8.35 18.83 -14.79
N LYS A 75 8.13 19.97 -15.44
CA LYS A 75 9.21 20.88 -15.83
C LYS A 75 9.97 21.38 -14.60
N GLU A 76 9.26 21.91 -13.61
CA GLU A 76 9.86 22.43 -12.37
C GLU A 76 10.68 21.37 -11.63
N ILE A 77 10.12 20.18 -11.44
CA ILE A 77 10.81 19.08 -10.76
C ILE A 77 12.05 18.61 -11.53
N ARG A 78 11.95 18.49 -12.86
CA ARG A 78 13.08 18.11 -13.72
C ARG A 78 14.17 19.18 -13.71
N ASP A 79 13.81 20.46 -13.72
CA ASP A 79 14.75 21.58 -13.66
C ASP A 79 15.52 21.58 -12.33
N ILE A 80 14.85 21.27 -11.21
CA ILE A 80 15.49 21.11 -9.90
C ILE A 80 16.52 19.97 -9.94
N PHE A 81 16.13 18.79 -10.43
CA PHE A 81 17.04 17.65 -10.56
C PHE A 81 18.23 17.94 -11.47
N MET A 82 18.01 18.60 -12.60
CA MET A 82 19.08 18.95 -13.54
C MET A 82 20.01 20.03 -12.97
N LYS A 83 19.49 20.99 -12.21
CA LYS A 83 20.30 21.98 -11.48
C LYS A 83 21.18 21.30 -10.43
N PHE A 84 20.62 20.37 -9.66
CA PHE A 84 21.39 19.57 -8.70
C PHE A 84 22.50 18.76 -9.39
N ARG A 85 22.14 17.99 -10.43
CA ARG A 85 23.09 17.21 -11.24
C ARG A 85 24.22 18.07 -11.79
N LYS A 86 23.90 19.26 -12.33
CA LYS A 86 24.91 20.20 -12.84
C LYS A 86 25.85 20.69 -11.74
N HIS A 87 25.32 20.94 -10.54
CA HIS A 87 26.12 21.45 -9.42
C HIS A 87 27.06 20.39 -8.84
N ILE A 88 26.61 19.15 -8.69
CA ILE A 88 27.47 18.05 -8.21
C ILE A 88 28.49 17.61 -9.27
N ASN A 89 28.19 17.86 -10.55
CA ASN A 89 29.05 17.54 -11.69
C ASN A 89 29.50 16.06 -11.75
N ILE A 90 28.61 15.15 -11.37
CA ILE A 90 28.81 13.70 -11.34
C ILE A 90 27.59 13.02 -12.01
N PRO A 91 27.77 11.95 -12.80
CA PRO A 91 26.66 11.17 -13.33
C PRO A 91 25.76 10.63 -12.22
N ILE A 92 24.46 10.91 -12.29
CA ILE A 92 23.49 10.41 -11.32
C ILE A 92 22.18 10.06 -12.02
N HIS A 93 21.71 8.83 -11.78
CA HIS A 93 20.44 8.35 -12.32
C HIS A 93 19.30 8.80 -11.41
N ILE A 94 18.13 9.09 -11.97
CA ILE A 94 17.04 9.70 -11.22
C ILE A 94 15.74 8.98 -11.56
N PHE A 95 14.99 8.58 -10.55
CA PHE A 95 13.66 8.01 -10.63
C PHE A 95 12.75 8.76 -9.67
N TYR A 96 11.57 9.16 -10.15
CA TYR A 96 10.55 9.71 -9.28
C TYR A 96 9.14 9.25 -9.64
N SER A 97 8.36 8.97 -8.59
CA SER A 97 6.94 8.64 -8.68
C SER A 97 6.08 9.90 -8.58
N ILE A 98 4.96 9.96 -9.30
CA ILE A 98 4.03 11.10 -9.21
C ILE A 98 2.67 10.78 -8.57
N ASP A 99 2.35 9.51 -8.33
CA ASP A 99 1.04 9.09 -7.81
C ASP A 99 1.18 8.17 -6.60
N SER A 100 0.06 7.73 -6.02
CA SER A 100 -0.02 6.80 -4.89
C SER A 100 -0.25 5.37 -5.37
N ASP A 101 0.76 4.77 -6.01
CA ASP A 101 0.71 3.44 -6.61
C ASP A 101 1.96 2.60 -6.29
N ILE A 102 2.24 1.57 -7.10
CA ILE A 102 3.40 0.69 -6.94
C ILE A 102 4.75 1.41 -6.97
N TYR A 103 4.86 2.60 -7.60
CA TYR A 103 6.12 3.33 -7.72
C TYR A 103 6.38 4.22 -6.50
N ARG A 104 5.35 4.57 -5.73
CA ARG A 104 5.50 5.43 -4.55
C ARG A 104 6.13 4.69 -3.38
N LYS A 105 7.26 5.19 -2.88
CA LYS A 105 7.87 4.67 -1.65
C LYS A 105 6.85 4.70 -0.50
N PRO A 106 6.72 3.62 0.30
CA PRO A 106 7.67 2.51 0.43
C PRO A 106 7.44 1.30 -0.51
N ASN A 107 6.56 1.42 -1.51
CA ASN A 107 6.48 0.38 -2.55
C ASN A 107 7.74 0.41 -3.43
N ILE A 108 8.05 -0.73 -4.05
CA ILE A 108 9.34 -0.97 -4.70
C ILE A 108 9.31 -0.78 -6.21
N GLY A 109 8.26 -0.21 -6.80
CA GLY A 109 8.12 -0.09 -8.25
C GLY A 109 9.26 0.69 -8.92
N MET A 110 9.76 1.75 -8.28
CA MET A 110 10.94 2.47 -8.79
C MET A 110 12.21 1.61 -8.75
N TYR A 111 12.42 0.86 -7.67
CA TYR A 111 13.53 -0.08 -7.53
C TYR A 111 13.45 -1.19 -8.58
N ASN A 112 12.28 -1.81 -8.74
CA ASN A 112 12.06 -2.85 -9.75
C ASN A 112 12.35 -2.34 -11.17
N LEU A 113 11.87 -1.14 -11.51
CA LEU A 113 12.14 -0.52 -12.80
C LEU A 113 13.64 -0.25 -13.00
N PHE A 114 14.32 0.24 -11.96
CA PHE A 114 15.78 0.39 -11.99
C PHE A 114 16.45 -0.97 -12.26
N THR A 115 16.10 -2.02 -11.52
CA THR A 115 16.72 -3.34 -11.69
C THR A 115 16.47 -3.96 -13.06
N GLU A 116 15.29 -3.72 -13.64
CA GLU A 116 14.91 -4.14 -15.00
C GLU A 116 15.77 -3.43 -16.05
N LEU A 117 15.95 -2.11 -15.94
CA LEU A 117 16.70 -1.31 -16.91
C LEU A 117 18.21 -1.61 -16.90
N TYR A 118 18.76 -1.94 -15.74
CA TYR A 118 20.19 -2.23 -15.59
C TYR A 118 20.52 -3.73 -15.63
N ASN A 119 19.51 -4.60 -15.66
CA ASN A 119 19.68 -6.04 -15.42
C ASN A 119 20.58 -6.32 -14.20
N ASN A 120 20.38 -5.55 -13.14
CA ASN A 120 21.29 -5.47 -12.00
C ASN A 120 20.55 -4.98 -10.74
N ASN A 121 20.87 -5.57 -9.60
CA ASN A 121 20.29 -5.25 -8.29
C ASN A 121 21.34 -4.88 -7.23
N ASN A 122 22.59 -4.62 -7.63
CA ASN A 122 23.70 -4.33 -6.73
C ASN A 122 23.65 -2.88 -6.20
N ILE A 123 22.61 -2.55 -5.44
CA ILE A 123 22.59 -1.34 -4.60
C ILE A 123 23.11 -1.73 -3.22
N LYS A 124 24.22 -1.11 -2.79
CA LYS A 124 24.86 -1.43 -1.50
C LYS A 124 24.01 -1.01 -0.30
N TYR A 125 23.48 0.22 -0.36
CA TYR A 125 22.54 0.75 0.63
C TYR A 125 21.67 1.85 0.02
N TYR A 126 20.54 2.12 0.69
CA TYR A 126 19.67 3.25 0.43
C TYR A 126 19.76 4.28 1.56
N CYS A 127 20.05 5.54 1.22
CA CYS A 127 20.11 6.64 2.15
C CYS A 127 18.86 7.53 2.06
N GLY A 128 18.17 7.80 3.17
CA GLY A 128 16.99 8.69 3.18
C GLY A 128 16.63 9.25 4.55
N ASP A 129 15.97 10.41 4.58
CA ASP A 129 15.63 11.13 5.82
C ASP A 129 14.43 10.51 6.54
N ALA A 130 13.49 9.91 5.80
CA ALA A 130 12.23 9.38 6.31
C ALA A 130 12.42 8.03 7.01
N ALA A 131 13.08 8.08 8.16
CA ALA A 131 13.44 6.95 9.01
C ALA A 131 12.38 6.62 10.09
N GLY A 132 11.24 7.32 10.10
CA GLY A 132 10.14 7.09 11.03
C GLY A 132 10.37 7.62 12.45
N ARG A 133 11.35 8.48 12.67
CA ARG A 133 11.65 9.07 13.98
C ARG A 133 10.57 10.07 14.39
N LYS A 134 10.54 10.51 15.65
CA LYS A 134 9.50 11.40 16.20
C LYS A 134 9.25 12.67 15.38
N LYS A 135 10.33 13.23 14.83
CA LYS A 135 10.31 14.47 14.02
C LYS A 135 10.15 14.19 12.52
N ASP A 136 10.31 12.94 12.09
CA ASP A 136 10.22 12.59 10.68
C ASP A 136 8.76 12.65 10.24
N PHE A 137 8.53 13.15 9.03
CA PHE A 137 7.19 13.21 8.47
C PHE A 137 6.61 11.80 8.26
N SER A 138 7.46 10.84 7.86
CA SER A 138 7.10 9.46 7.57
C SER A 138 8.25 8.47 7.83
N ALA A 139 7.99 7.18 7.58
CA ALA A 139 8.99 6.11 7.55
C ALA A 139 9.19 5.54 6.13
N SER A 140 8.87 6.32 5.08
CA SER A 140 8.82 5.81 3.71
C SER A 140 10.15 5.29 3.20
N ASP A 141 11.26 5.86 3.64
CA ASP A 141 12.59 5.54 3.12
C ASP A 141 13.16 4.31 3.81
N LEU A 142 13.02 4.23 5.14
CA LEU A 142 13.31 3.02 5.91
C LEU A 142 12.51 1.82 5.39
N TYR A 143 11.22 2.01 5.14
CA TYR A 143 10.37 0.93 4.64
C TYR A 143 10.62 0.62 3.16
N PHE A 144 11.01 1.59 2.34
CA PHE A 144 11.43 1.33 0.96
C PHE A 144 12.69 0.47 0.90
N ALA A 145 13.72 0.81 1.70
CA ALA A 145 14.93 0.02 1.81
C ALA A 145 14.61 -1.42 2.24
N ASN A 146 13.86 -1.57 3.34
CA ASN A 146 13.42 -2.88 3.83
C ASN A 146 12.67 -3.70 2.77
N ASN A 147 11.66 -3.09 2.12
CA ASN A 147 10.85 -3.80 1.13
C ASN A 147 11.64 -4.16 -0.13
N SER A 148 12.70 -3.40 -0.44
CA SER A 148 13.62 -3.66 -1.56
C SER A 148 14.74 -4.64 -1.18
N GLY A 149 14.85 -5.04 0.10
CA GLY A 149 15.94 -5.89 0.59
C GLY A 149 17.28 -5.16 0.77
N LEU A 150 17.27 -3.83 0.88
CA LEU A 150 18.47 -2.98 0.97
C LEU A 150 18.78 -2.63 2.43
N GLU A 151 20.07 -2.43 2.71
CA GLU A 151 20.50 -1.75 3.95
C GLU A 151 20.04 -0.29 3.91
N PHE A 152 19.40 0.18 4.98
CA PHE A 152 19.01 1.57 5.15
C PHE A 152 20.09 2.36 5.89
N LYS A 153 20.37 3.57 5.42
CA LYS A 153 21.18 4.57 6.15
C LYS A 153 20.45 5.90 6.23
N THR A 154 20.68 6.64 7.30
CA THR A 154 20.19 8.02 7.39
C THR A 154 21.22 9.02 6.82
N PRO A 155 20.80 10.26 6.49
CA PRO A 155 21.73 11.32 6.08
C PRO A 155 22.81 11.59 7.13
N GLU A 156 22.50 11.47 8.42
CA GLU A 156 23.45 11.64 9.52
C GLU A 156 24.58 10.60 9.48
N GLU A 157 24.26 9.35 9.12
CA GLU A 157 25.26 8.28 8.96
C GLU A 157 26.18 8.55 7.78
N VAL A 158 25.58 8.91 6.63
CA VAL A 158 26.29 8.97 5.36
C VAL A 158 27.09 10.25 5.20
N PHE A 159 26.54 11.41 5.58
CA PHE A 159 27.15 12.71 5.31
C PHE A 159 27.89 13.30 6.51
N TYR A 160 27.66 12.78 7.72
CA TYR A 160 28.23 13.34 8.95
C TYR A 160 28.94 12.32 9.85
N ASN A 161 28.99 11.04 9.44
CA ASN A 161 29.55 9.94 10.24
C ASN A 161 28.97 9.88 11.67
N LYS A 162 27.68 10.22 11.81
CA LYS A 162 26.96 10.19 13.08
C LYS A 162 26.05 8.97 13.12
N ILE A 163 26.15 8.21 14.20
CA ILE A 163 25.26 7.06 14.44
C ILE A 163 23.88 7.60 14.84
N PRO A 164 22.79 7.25 14.13
CA PRO A 164 21.45 7.69 14.46
C PRO A 164 21.03 7.01 15.75
N LYS A 165 20.38 7.76 16.63
CA LYS A 165 19.96 7.22 17.93
C LYS A 165 18.97 6.06 17.81
N TYR A 166 18.10 6.10 16.80
CA TYR A 166 17.08 5.08 16.55
C TYR A 166 16.57 5.17 15.11
N LEU A 167 16.12 4.04 14.60
CA LEU A 167 15.30 3.92 13.41
C LEU A 167 13.87 3.63 13.87
N ALA A 168 12.90 4.42 13.40
CA ALA A 168 11.48 4.39 13.78
C ALA A 168 11.18 4.63 15.28
N ASP A 169 10.35 5.63 15.58
CA ASP A 169 9.82 5.86 16.92
C ASP A 169 8.56 5.00 17.17
N ARG A 170 8.69 4.07 18.13
CA ARG A 170 7.69 3.06 18.48
C ARG A 170 6.44 3.64 19.14
N ASP A 171 6.53 4.86 19.67
CA ASP A 171 5.42 5.51 20.38
C ASP A 171 4.57 6.40 19.47
N THR A 172 4.81 6.35 18.15
CA THR A 172 4.01 7.11 17.18
C THR A 172 2.79 6.30 16.73
N PRO A 173 1.57 6.89 16.72
CA PRO A 173 0.36 6.22 16.21
C PRO A 173 0.50 5.77 14.74
N LYS A 174 1.37 6.45 13.97
CA LYS A 174 1.70 6.09 12.58
C LYS A 174 2.39 4.74 12.47
N LEU A 175 3.02 4.23 13.53
CA LEU A 175 3.79 2.98 13.49
C LEU A 175 3.24 1.91 14.42
N GLU A 176 2.01 2.06 14.92
CA GLU A 176 1.45 1.19 15.95
C GLU A 176 1.50 -0.31 15.58
N LEU A 177 1.19 -0.65 14.32
CA LEU A 177 1.26 -2.03 13.82
C LEU A 177 2.68 -2.61 13.83
N TYR A 178 3.68 -1.75 13.68
CA TYR A 178 5.10 -2.09 13.53
C TYR A 178 5.93 -1.68 14.75
N LYS A 179 5.30 -1.26 15.85
CA LYS A 179 5.99 -0.74 17.06
C LYS A 179 6.94 -1.74 17.70
N LYS A 180 6.82 -3.03 17.37
CA LYS A 180 7.66 -4.11 17.88
C LYS A 180 8.85 -4.43 16.96
N ASP A 181 8.98 -3.76 15.82
CA ASP A 181 10.12 -3.92 14.93
C ASP A 181 11.41 -3.46 15.62
N ILE A 182 12.48 -4.20 15.37
CA ILE A 182 13.84 -3.95 15.79
C ILE A 182 14.63 -3.76 14.51
N TRP A 183 15.29 -2.62 14.40
CA TRP A 183 16.15 -2.28 13.30
C TRP A 183 17.59 -2.30 13.78
N LYS A 184 18.43 -3.08 13.09
CA LYS A 184 19.85 -3.22 13.39
C LYS A 184 20.63 -3.06 12.10
N ASP A 185 21.64 -2.19 12.11
CA ASP A 185 22.51 -1.93 10.97
C ASP A 185 21.71 -1.67 9.68
N GLY A 186 20.67 -0.83 9.78
CA GLY A 186 19.82 -0.50 8.63
C GLY A 186 18.86 -1.58 8.15
N LYS A 187 18.76 -2.72 8.84
CA LYS A 187 17.93 -3.88 8.42
C LYS A 187 16.91 -4.26 9.49
N LEU A 188 15.78 -4.82 9.05
CA LEU A 188 14.79 -5.38 9.97
C LEU A 188 15.35 -6.69 10.56
N ASP A 189 15.63 -6.66 11.85
CA ASP A 189 16.28 -7.77 12.57
C ASP A 189 15.28 -8.85 12.97
N ASN A 190 14.03 -8.47 13.26
CA ASN A 190 13.01 -9.35 13.80
C ASN A 190 11.75 -9.43 12.93
N PRO A 191 11.82 -10.05 11.73
CA PRO A 191 10.63 -10.34 10.95
C PRO A 191 9.66 -11.20 11.78
N ARG A 192 8.41 -10.76 11.90
CA ARG A 192 7.39 -11.41 12.74
C ARG A 192 6.10 -11.56 11.97
N LYS A 193 5.33 -12.59 12.33
CA LYS A 193 3.95 -12.74 11.86
C LYS A 193 3.12 -11.57 12.36
N LEU A 194 2.81 -10.63 11.46
CA LEU A 194 1.97 -9.46 11.75
C LEU A 194 0.56 -9.87 12.21
N PHE A 195 0.04 -10.94 11.64
CA PHE A 195 -1.27 -11.51 11.95
C PHE A 195 -1.33 -12.94 11.43
N ASN A 196 -2.31 -13.71 11.90
CA ASN A 196 -2.53 -15.06 11.40
C ASN A 196 -3.29 -15.01 10.06
N ILE A 197 -2.78 -15.72 9.06
CA ILE A 197 -3.40 -15.86 7.72
C ILE A 197 -3.95 -17.26 7.60
N TYR A 198 -5.14 -17.36 7.01
CA TYR A 198 -5.81 -18.63 6.84
C TYR A 198 -6.32 -18.70 5.40
N ASN A 199 -6.00 -19.81 4.74
CA ASN A 199 -6.33 -20.05 3.35
C ASN A 199 -7.83 -20.42 3.20
N ILE A 200 -8.58 -19.66 2.41
CA ILE A 200 -10.03 -19.93 2.22
C ILE A 200 -10.28 -21.31 1.58
N GLU A 201 -9.47 -21.72 0.61
CA GLU A 201 -9.65 -22.98 -0.13
C GLU A 201 -9.25 -24.19 0.71
N LYS A 202 -8.23 -24.06 1.56
CA LYS A 202 -7.72 -25.15 2.40
C LYS A 202 -8.51 -25.36 3.69
N TYR A 203 -9.30 -24.39 4.15
CA TYR A 203 -9.94 -24.46 5.46
C TYR A 203 -11.47 -24.59 5.41
N LYS A 204 -11.98 -25.44 6.31
CA LYS A 204 -13.36 -25.58 6.80
C LYS A 204 -13.98 -24.28 7.36
N LEU A 205 -13.40 -23.11 7.05
CA LEU A 205 -13.75 -21.78 7.55
C LEU A 205 -14.80 -21.07 6.70
N CYS A 206 -15.06 -21.50 5.46
CA CYS A 206 -16.17 -20.97 4.69
C CYS A 206 -17.50 -21.21 5.46
N PRO A 207 -18.34 -20.18 5.67
CA PRO A 207 -19.61 -20.35 6.38
C PRO A 207 -20.39 -21.52 5.81
N LYS A 208 -20.87 -22.40 6.69
CA LYS A 208 -22.00 -23.26 6.34
C LYS A 208 -23.24 -22.38 6.35
N LEU A 209 -23.78 -22.08 5.18
CA LEU A 209 -25.03 -21.35 5.02
C LEU A 209 -26.14 -22.38 4.79
N ASP A 210 -27.23 -22.26 5.52
CA ASP A 210 -28.40 -23.09 5.30
C ASP A 210 -29.18 -22.52 4.12
N THR A 211 -29.16 -23.26 3.01
CA THR A 211 -29.84 -22.92 1.76
C THR A 211 -31.11 -23.73 1.55
N SER A 212 -31.70 -24.30 2.61
CA SER A 212 -33.05 -24.91 2.55
C SER A 212 -34.13 -23.90 2.14
N LYS A 213 -33.87 -22.61 2.41
CA LYS A 213 -34.61 -21.46 1.92
C LYS A 213 -33.66 -20.56 1.15
N LYS A 214 -34.20 -19.66 0.32
CA LYS A 214 -33.37 -18.62 -0.31
C LYS A 214 -32.72 -17.74 0.76
N ILE A 215 -31.52 -17.26 0.48
CA ILE A 215 -30.72 -16.53 1.46
C ILE A 215 -30.32 -15.13 0.98
N LEU A 216 -30.34 -14.17 1.89
CA LEU A 216 -29.74 -12.85 1.70
C LEU A 216 -28.50 -12.76 2.58
N VAL A 217 -27.33 -12.68 1.97
CA VAL A 217 -26.06 -12.53 2.67
C VAL A 217 -25.61 -11.07 2.59
N ILE A 218 -25.39 -10.42 3.74
CA ILE A 218 -24.88 -9.05 3.81
C ILE A 218 -23.46 -9.08 4.37
N ILE A 219 -22.47 -8.80 3.51
CA ILE A 219 -21.06 -8.72 3.92
C ILE A 219 -20.80 -7.37 4.57
N ILE A 220 -20.11 -7.34 5.71
CA ILE A 220 -19.78 -6.11 6.44
C ILE A 220 -18.27 -6.11 6.68
N GLY A 221 -17.58 -5.05 6.31
CA GLY A 221 -16.13 -5.00 6.51
C GLY A 221 -15.45 -3.83 5.82
N PRO A 222 -14.23 -3.48 6.23
CA PRO A 222 -13.46 -2.41 5.62
C PRO A 222 -13.16 -2.71 4.14
N PRO A 223 -12.94 -1.69 3.30
CA PRO A 223 -12.50 -1.91 1.92
C PRO A 223 -11.11 -2.56 1.89
N GLY A 224 -10.79 -3.26 0.80
CA GLY A 224 -9.45 -3.84 0.61
C GLY A 224 -9.18 -5.19 1.28
N VAL A 225 -10.00 -5.67 2.21
CA VAL A 225 -9.64 -6.81 3.09
C VAL A 225 -10.03 -8.21 2.61
N GLY A 226 -10.44 -8.37 1.35
CA GLY A 226 -10.77 -9.69 0.78
C GLY A 226 -12.26 -10.08 0.80
N LYS A 227 -13.16 -9.14 1.11
CA LYS A 227 -14.63 -9.34 1.08
C LYS A 227 -15.12 -9.92 -0.25
N SER A 228 -14.78 -9.26 -1.36
CA SER A 228 -15.17 -9.70 -2.70
C SER A 228 -14.60 -11.06 -3.08
N SER A 229 -13.41 -11.42 -2.55
CA SER A 229 -12.85 -12.76 -2.74
C SER A 229 -13.72 -13.82 -2.06
N LEU A 230 -14.14 -13.59 -0.81
CA LEU A 230 -15.08 -14.48 -0.13
C LEU A 230 -16.44 -14.52 -0.85
N SER A 231 -16.95 -13.37 -1.31
CA SER A 231 -18.22 -13.28 -2.04
C SER A 231 -18.23 -14.16 -3.29
N LYS A 232 -17.12 -14.21 -4.05
CA LYS A 232 -16.98 -15.11 -5.21
C LYS A 232 -17.05 -16.58 -4.81
N VAL A 233 -16.29 -16.98 -3.79
CA VAL A 233 -16.29 -18.36 -3.28
C VAL A 233 -17.68 -18.77 -2.79
N LEU A 234 -18.40 -17.88 -2.09
CA LEU A 234 -19.76 -18.15 -1.64
C LEU A 234 -20.77 -18.21 -2.79
N SER A 235 -20.61 -17.34 -3.80
CA SER A 235 -21.45 -17.30 -4.99
C SER A 235 -21.38 -18.63 -5.75
N GLU A 236 -20.17 -19.14 -5.98
CA GLU A 236 -19.95 -20.42 -6.64
C GLU A 236 -20.45 -21.59 -5.80
N LYS A 237 -20.09 -21.64 -4.52
CA LYS A 237 -20.43 -22.76 -3.62
C LYS A 237 -21.92 -22.92 -3.40
N TYR A 238 -22.66 -21.81 -3.29
CA TYR A 238 -24.07 -21.83 -2.92
C TYR A 238 -25.00 -21.38 -4.05
N ASN A 239 -24.51 -21.14 -5.27
CA ASN A 239 -25.28 -20.59 -6.39
C ASN A 239 -26.02 -19.29 -6.01
N LEU A 240 -25.26 -18.28 -5.60
CA LEU A 240 -25.77 -16.97 -5.18
C LEU A 240 -25.39 -15.88 -6.19
N LYS A 241 -26.21 -14.85 -6.38
CA LYS A 241 -25.86 -13.69 -7.21
C LYS A 241 -25.23 -12.58 -6.37
N ILE A 242 -24.14 -12.00 -6.85
CA ILE A 242 -23.45 -10.90 -6.15
C ILE A 242 -24.00 -9.55 -6.62
N ILE A 243 -24.30 -8.69 -5.65
CA ILE A 243 -24.65 -7.29 -5.84
C ILE A 243 -23.59 -6.43 -5.16
N ASN A 244 -22.90 -5.59 -5.94
CA ASN A 244 -21.85 -4.69 -5.46
C ASN A 244 -22.05 -3.31 -6.13
N ASN A 245 -21.98 -2.22 -5.37
CA ASN A 245 -22.17 -0.87 -5.91
C ASN A 245 -21.05 -0.45 -6.86
N ASP A 246 -19.84 -0.97 -6.67
CA ASP A 246 -18.68 -0.67 -7.52
C ASP A 246 -18.78 -1.37 -8.89
N SER A 247 -19.66 -2.37 -9.03
CA SER A 247 -19.89 -3.10 -10.29
C SER A 247 -20.88 -2.42 -11.23
N TYR A 248 -21.56 -1.35 -10.80
CA TYR A 248 -22.57 -0.66 -11.60
C TYR A 248 -22.30 0.85 -11.65
N VAL A 249 -22.70 1.48 -12.76
CA VAL A 249 -22.44 2.91 -13.01
C VAL A 249 -23.19 3.79 -12.00
N ASN A 250 -24.33 3.32 -11.48
CA ASN A 250 -25.07 4.03 -10.42
C ASN A 250 -25.87 3.07 -9.53
N ILE A 251 -26.26 3.57 -8.36
CA ILE A 251 -27.00 2.81 -7.36
C ILE A 251 -28.41 2.37 -7.82
N LYS A 252 -28.97 3.02 -8.85
CA LYS A 252 -30.29 2.65 -9.41
C LYS A 252 -30.20 1.31 -10.14
N GLN A 253 -29.13 1.08 -10.89
CA GLN A 253 -28.88 -0.21 -11.55
C GLN A 253 -28.73 -1.34 -10.53
N THR A 254 -27.99 -1.11 -9.45
CA THR A 254 -27.85 -2.07 -8.35
C THR A 254 -29.21 -2.51 -7.78
N LYS A 255 -30.11 -1.54 -7.59
CA LYS A 255 -31.47 -1.78 -7.08
C LYS A 255 -32.33 -2.59 -8.06
N ILE A 256 -32.21 -2.31 -9.36
CA ILE A 256 -32.91 -3.05 -10.42
C ILE A 256 -32.42 -4.49 -10.47
N MET A 257 -31.10 -4.71 -10.42
CA MET A 257 -30.52 -6.06 -10.43
C MET A 257 -30.92 -6.86 -9.19
N PHE A 258 -30.96 -6.22 -8.02
CA PHE A 258 -31.47 -6.86 -6.81
C PHE A 258 -32.94 -7.32 -6.98
N ASP A 259 -33.81 -6.46 -7.52
CA ASP A 259 -35.21 -6.82 -7.75
C ASP A 259 -35.41 -7.88 -8.84
N LYS A 260 -34.49 -7.95 -9.80
CA LYS A 260 -34.45 -9.03 -10.78
C LYS A 260 -34.08 -10.36 -10.10
N TYR A 261 -32.94 -10.40 -9.40
CA TYR A 261 -32.44 -11.62 -8.78
C TYR A 261 -33.37 -12.16 -7.70
N LYS A 262 -34.06 -11.31 -6.93
CA LYS A 262 -34.99 -11.80 -5.89
C LYS A 262 -36.16 -12.61 -6.46
N LYS A 263 -36.50 -12.41 -7.75
CA LYS A 263 -37.54 -13.14 -8.47
C LYS A 263 -37.03 -14.36 -9.26
N GLU A 264 -35.71 -14.52 -9.38
CA GLU A 264 -35.09 -15.61 -10.13
C GLU A 264 -35.20 -16.92 -9.35
N GLU A 265 -35.79 -17.96 -9.93
CA GLU A 265 -36.03 -19.25 -9.25
C GLU A 265 -34.76 -20.11 -9.18
N ASP A 266 -33.91 -20.07 -10.21
CA ASP A 266 -32.72 -20.91 -10.35
C ASP A 266 -31.52 -20.51 -9.46
N ILE A 267 -31.73 -19.66 -8.46
CA ILE A 267 -30.69 -19.21 -7.53
C ILE A 267 -31.11 -19.46 -6.09
N ASN A 268 -30.12 -19.75 -5.24
CA ASN A 268 -30.36 -19.95 -3.82
C ASN A 268 -30.31 -18.63 -3.02
N GLY A 269 -30.01 -17.50 -3.66
CA GLY A 269 -29.98 -16.23 -2.94
C GLY A 269 -29.08 -15.14 -3.54
N ILE A 270 -28.87 -14.09 -2.73
CA ILE A 270 -28.15 -12.87 -3.13
C ILE A 270 -27.11 -12.52 -2.07
N ILE A 271 -25.94 -12.05 -2.50
CA ILE A 271 -24.89 -11.48 -1.65
C ILE A 271 -24.81 -9.96 -1.89
N ILE A 272 -24.87 -9.16 -0.83
CA ILE A 272 -24.55 -7.72 -0.86
C ILE A 272 -23.07 -7.54 -0.47
N ASP A 273 -22.22 -7.39 -1.48
CA ASP A 273 -20.77 -7.20 -1.34
C ASP A 273 -20.42 -5.70 -1.36
N ASN A 274 -20.73 -5.01 -0.27
CA ASN A 274 -20.32 -3.62 -0.03
C ASN A 274 -19.63 -3.53 1.34
N CYS A 275 -19.23 -2.33 1.78
CA CYS A 275 -18.67 -2.18 3.12
C CYS A 275 -19.74 -2.31 4.24
N ASN A 276 -20.99 -1.89 3.96
CA ASN A 276 -22.17 -2.04 4.81
C ASN A 276 -21.97 -1.67 6.29
N SER A 277 -21.18 -0.63 6.55
CA SER A 277 -20.80 -0.20 7.91
C SER A 277 -22.01 0.27 8.74
N LYS A 278 -22.93 1.02 8.12
CA LYS A 278 -24.12 1.59 8.78
C LYS A 278 -25.27 0.61 8.84
N LYS A 279 -26.03 0.63 9.95
CA LYS A 279 -27.26 -0.15 10.10
C LYS A 279 -28.29 0.23 9.04
N THR A 280 -28.47 1.52 8.78
CA THR A 280 -29.40 2.04 7.76
C THR A 280 -29.14 1.49 6.36
N THR A 281 -27.87 1.24 6.01
CA THR A 281 -27.51 0.64 4.71
C THR A 281 -27.91 -0.83 4.64
N ARG A 282 -27.80 -1.56 5.76
CA ARG A 282 -28.20 -2.97 5.85
C ARG A 282 -29.72 -3.10 5.84
N ASP A 283 -30.40 -2.29 6.64
CA ASP A 283 -31.87 -2.22 6.72
C ASP A 283 -32.49 -1.92 5.36
N PHE A 284 -31.85 -1.05 4.55
CA PHE A 284 -32.31 -0.76 3.19
C PHE A 284 -32.46 -2.03 2.33
N TRP A 285 -31.48 -2.93 2.36
CA TRP A 285 -31.52 -4.17 1.56
C TRP A 285 -32.54 -5.17 2.10
N ILE A 286 -32.65 -5.28 3.43
CA ILE A 286 -33.63 -6.12 4.10
C ILE A 286 -35.05 -5.66 3.78
N ASN A 287 -35.31 -4.36 3.90
CA ASN A 287 -36.61 -3.77 3.57
C ASN A 287 -36.91 -3.85 2.07
N ARG A 288 -35.90 -3.84 1.19
CA ARG A 288 -36.10 -4.02 -0.26
C ARG A 288 -36.42 -5.47 -0.63
N LEU A 289 -35.88 -6.43 0.11
CA LEU A 289 -36.24 -7.83 -0.03
C LEU A 289 -37.73 -8.01 0.27
N ASN A 290 -38.17 -7.51 1.44
CA ASN A 290 -39.55 -7.57 1.90
C ASN A 290 -40.17 -8.97 1.80
N ASP A 291 -39.40 -9.99 2.19
CA ASP A 291 -39.79 -11.40 2.09
C ASP A 291 -39.25 -12.15 3.32
N THR A 292 -40.16 -12.57 4.20
CA THR A 292 -39.85 -13.28 5.46
C THR A 292 -39.56 -14.75 5.23
N THR A 293 -39.73 -15.27 4.01
CA THR A 293 -39.39 -16.65 3.66
C THR A 293 -37.88 -16.83 3.43
N TRP A 294 -37.13 -15.75 3.28
CA TRP A 294 -35.69 -15.79 3.09
C TRP A 294 -34.94 -15.76 4.43
N ASN A 295 -33.86 -16.52 4.52
CA ASN A 295 -32.94 -16.42 5.65
C ASN A 295 -31.95 -15.27 5.42
N ILE A 296 -31.77 -14.41 6.42
CA ILE A 296 -30.81 -13.30 6.35
C ILE A 296 -29.56 -13.67 7.14
N PHE A 297 -28.39 -13.55 6.51
CA PHE A 297 -27.10 -13.78 7.15
C PHE A 297 -26.23 -12.54 7.05
N TYR A 298 -25.73 -12.08 8.19
CA TYR A 298 -24.60 -11.15 8.21
C TYR A 298 -23.27 -11.92 8.21
N ILE A 299 -22.31 -11.46 7.42
CA ILE A 299 -20.91 -11.90 7.47
C ILE A 299 -20.06 -10.67 7.78
N TYR A 300 -19.62 -10.55 9.03
CA TYR A 300 -18.85 -9.39 9.49
C TYR A 300 -17.36 -9.71 9.56
N PHE A 301 -16.53 -8.98 8.80
CA PHE A 301 -15.07 -8.99 8.86
C PHE A 301 -14.59 -8.11 10.02
N GLN A 302 -14.40 -8.73 11.19
CA GLN A 302 -13.84 -8.07 12.36
C GLN A 302 -12.31 -7.92 12.23
N ILE A 303 -11.88 -6.81 11.63
CA ILE A 303 -10.46 -6.49 11.37
C ILE A 303 -10.13 -5.15 12.01
N ASP A 304 -8.98 -5.05 12.66
CA ASP A 304 -8.50 -3.80 13.22
C ASP A 304 -8.18 -2.78 12.11
N LYS A 305 -8.44 -1.51 12.39
CA LYS A 305 -8.14 -0.40 11.47
C LYS A 305 -6.70 -0.46 10.96
N SER A 306 -5.79 -0.80 11.86
CA SER A 306 -4.39 -0.89 11.54
C SER A 306 -4.10 -1.96 10.47
N ILE A 307 -4.59 -3.17 10.69
CA ILE A 307 -4.45 -4.28 9.76
C ILE A 307 -5.14 -3.96 8.41
N SER A 308 -6.33 -3.34 8.42
CA SER A 308 -7.02 -3.00 7.16
C SER A 308 -6.26 -2.00 6.27
N ILE A 309 -5.55 -1.05 6.89
CA ILE A 309 -4.67 -0.11 6.16
C ILE A 309 -3.49 -0.89 5.58
N HIS A 310 -2.84 -1.75 6.37
CA HIS A 310 -1.77 -2.62 5.89
C HIS A 310 -2.21 -3.41 4.65
N LEU A 311 -3.33 -4.14 4.72
CA LEU A 311 -3.79 -4.99 3.61
C LEU A 311 -4.09 -4.21 2.34
N THR A 312 -4.66 -3.01 2.51
CA THR A 312 -4.89 -2.11 1.38
C THR A 312 -3.58 -1.71 0.72
N LYS A 313 -2.55 -1.37 1.51
CA LYS A 313 -1.22 -1.04 0.97
C LYS A 313 -0.52 -2.26 0.37
N TYR A 314 -0.68 -3.43 0.98
CA TYR A 314 -0.21 -4.70 0.41
C TYR A 314 -0.86 -4.98 -0.95
N ARG A 315 -2.15 -4.68 -1.12
CA ARG A 315 -2.81 -4.75 -2.42
C ARG A 315 -2.21 -3.77 -3.41
N THR A 316 -2.01 -2.51 -3.03
CA THR A 316 -1.35 -1.53 -3.90
C THR A 316 0.04 -2.01 -4.32
N PHE A 317 0.83 -2.56 -3.40
CA PHE A 317 2.15 -3.14 -3.67
C PHE A 317 2.10 -4.24 -4.74
N ASN A 318 1.04 -5.06 -4.75
CA ASN A 318 0.80 -6.10 -5.74
C ASN A 318 0.08 -5.61 -7.02
N GLY A 319 0.08 -4.29 -7.27
CA GLY A 319 -0.46 -3.71 -8.51
C GLY A 319 -1.96 -3.47 -8.53
N TYR A 320 -2.68 -3.70 -7.42
CA TYR A 320 -4.09 -3.35 -7.34
C TYR A 320 -4.28 -1.83 -7.14
N ILE A 321 -5.47 -1.34 -7.49
CA ILE A 321 -5.84 0.07 -7.31
C ILE A 321 -5.69 0.48 -5.83
N ASN A 322 -5.02 1.61 -5.61
CA ASN A 322 -4.86 2.18 -4.28
C ASN A 322 -6.19 2.67 -3.73
N ILE A 323 -6.61 2.12 -2.59
CA ILE A 323 -7.80 2.59 -1.87
C ILE A 323 -7.39 3.75 -0.97
N PRO A 324 -7.99 4.95 -1.12
CA PRO A 324 -7.67 6.09 -0.28
C PRO A 324 -7.93 5.83 1.21
N LEU A 325 -7.05 6.33 2.08
CA LEU A 325 -7.19 6.19 3.54
C LEU A 325 -8.51 6.78 4.06
N ILE A 326 -9.04 7.82 3.41
CA ILE A 326 -10.33 8.43 3.79
C ILE A 326 -11.49 7.43 3.71
N ALA A 327 -11.48 6.49 2.75
CA ALA A 327 -12.50 5.45 2.64
C ALA A 327 -12.44 4.49 3.82
N ILE A 328 -11.22 4.12 4.24
CA ILE A 328 -10.99 3.26 5.42
C ILE A 328 -11.42 3.99 6.69
N HIS A 329 -11.01 5.24 6.88
CA HIS A 329 -11.41 6.04 8.04
C HIS A 329 -12.91 6.23 8.13
N LYS A 330 -13.57 6.51 7.00
CA LYS A 330 -15.01 6.61 6.91
C LYS A 330 -15.70 5.32 7.33
N TYR A 331 -15.21 4.16 6.87
CA TYR A 331 -15.76 2.87 7.28
C TYR A 331 -15.81 2.71 8.80
N TYR A 332 -14.68 2.88 9.50
CA TYR A 332 -14.63 2.71 10.95
C TYR A 332 -15.41 3.78 11.71
N LYS A 333 -15.46 5.02 11.19
CA LYS A 333 -16.30 6.08 11.75
C LYS A 333 -17.79 5.75 11.67
N ASP A 334 -18.20 5.15 10.55
CA ASP A 334 -19.59 4.82 10.24
C ASP A 334 -19.98 3.38 10.68
N LEU A 335 -19.10 2.64 11.37
CA LEU A 335 -19.32 1.22 11.70
C LEU A 335 -20.27 1.07 12.88
N GLU A 336 -21.43 0.50 12.62
CA GLU A 336 -22.39 0.02 13.62
C GLU A 336 -22.34 -1.51 13.61
N ILE A 337 -21.81 -2.12 14.68
CA ILE A 337 -21.67 -3.58 14.80
C ILE A 337 -23.08 -4.22 14.80
N PRO A 338 -23.34 -5.27 14.00
CA PRO A 338 -24.64 -5.94 13.99
C PRO A 338 -24.91 -6.67 15.31
N THR A 339 -26.18 -6.79 15.70
CA THR A 339 -26.60 -7.57 16.86
C THR A 339 -26.68 -9.07 16.53
N GLU A 340 -26.43 -9.93 17.52
CA GLU A 340 -26.12 -11.36 17.32
C GLU A 340 -27.29 -12.24 16.84
N GLU A 341 -28.54 -11.78 17.01
CA GLU A 341 -29.75 -12.61 16.89
C GLU A 341 -29.97 -13.26 15.51
N ASN A 342 -29.31 -12.77 14.45
CA ASN A 342 -29.27 -13.40 13.11
C ASN A 342 -27.88 -13.28 12.43
N MET A 343 -26.82 -13.17 13.24
CA MET A 343 -25.47 -12.86 12.76
C MET A 343 -24.59 -14.11 12.76
N LYS A 344 -24.06 -14.49 11.60
CA LYS A 344 -22.91 -15.41 11.55
C LYS A 344 -21.63 -14.57 11.62
N ILE A 345 -21.08 -14.44 12.82
CA ILE A 345 -19.85 -13.67 13.02
C ILE A 345 -18.70 -14.40 12.36
N PHE A 346 -18.21 -13.83 11.27
CA PHE A 346 -16.94 -14.21 10.69
C PHE A 346 -15.85 -13.48 11.43
N LYS A 347 -15.41 -14.08 12.54
CA LYS A 347 -14.05 -13.81 13.07
C LYS A 347 -13.06 -14.42 12.08
N MET A 348 -13.15 -14.00 10.82
CA MET A 348 -12.41 -14.61 9.74
C MET A 348 -11.07 -13.89 9.66
N PRO A 349 -10.02 -14.68 9.76
CA PRO A 349 -8.70 -14.22 9.48
C PRO A 349 -8.56 -14.04 7.98
N LEU A 350 -8.35 -12.78 7.60
CA LEU A 350 -7.49 -12.35 6.51
C LEU A 350 -7.33 -13.38 5.40
N THR A 351 -8.29 -13.34 4.48
CA THR A 351 -8.22 -13.92 3.15
C THR A 351 -7.06 -13.30 2.40
N ILE A 352 -5.87 -13.84 2.58
CA ILE A 352 -4.73 -13.47 1.76
C ILE A 352 -4.35 -14.71 0.97
N MET A 353 -4.06 -14.48 -0.31
CA MET A 353 -3.49 -15.48 -1.21
C MET A 353 -2.31 -16.16 -0.51
N ASP A 354 -2.10 -17.45 -0.81
CA ASP A 354 -0.90 -18.17 -0.36
C ASP A 354 0.33 -17.31 -0.68
N ASN A 355 1.26 -17.18 0.29
CA ASN A 355 2.50 -16.37 0.23
C ASN A 355 2.40 -14.88 0.63
N TYR A 356 1.60 -14.52 1.63
CA TYR A 356 1.72 -13.18 2.22
C TYR A 356 3.12 -12.93 2.80
N ASN A 357 3.73 -11.83 2.38
CA ASN A 357 5.02 -11.41 2.91
C ASN A 357 4.86 -10.55 4.18
N HIS A 358 5.07 -11.17 5.35
CA HIS A 358 5.05 -10.50 6.65
C HIS A 358 6.17 -9.46 6.86
N ASN A 359 7.17 -9.41 5.99
CA ASN A 359 8.30 -8.50 6.12
C ASN A 359 8.04 -7.15 5.47
N LEU A 360 6.97 -7.01 4.68
CA LEU A 360 6.63 -5.74 4.07
C LEU A 360 6.13 -4.72 5.11
N ARG A 361 6.56 -3.48 4.95
CA ARG A 361 6.18 -2.34 5.79
C ARG A 361 5.62 -1.21 4.93
N PHE A 362 4.64 -0.51 5.46
CA PHE A 362 3.90 0.53 4.72
C PHE A 362 3.65 1.77 5.56
N THR A 363 3.53 2.92 4.91
CA THR A 363 3.23 4.19 5.58
C THR A 363 1.72 4.47 5.62
N TRP A 364 1.35 5.34 6.56
CA TRP A 364 -0.03 5.63 6.96
C TRP A 364 -0.47 7.04 6.57
N ASN A 365 0.29 7.68 5.69
CA ASN A 365 0.23 9.10 5.38
C ASN A 365 -0.15 9.36 3.92
#